data_AF-A0A8J7TD28-F1
#
_entry.id   AF-A0A8J7TD28-F1
#
_cell.length_a   1.000
_cell.length_b   1.000
_cell.length_c   1.000
_cell.angle_alpha   90.00
_cell.angle_beta   90.00
_cell.angle_gamma   90.00
#
_symmetry.space_group_name_H-M   'P 1'
#
loop_
_entity.id
_entity.type
_entity.pdbx_description
1 polymer ?
#
loop_
_entity_poly.entity_id
_entity_poly.type
_entity_poly.pdbx_seq_one_letter_code
_entity_poly.pdbx_strand_id
1 'polypeptide(L)'
;MEEVDKILIHSLRQVGTEVGEDVLSVKQFSSELIVEAVVRCLRVIEPSLGSGLSHVLPPGMSARFRLGMSLAQACQDLGYKGEIGYQTFLYSNEPEIRSLLMFLVERLRRESAESSDQPAGKSALLQRAIGAKIKAQLSVPWVPPSFRVPFLCQAQTPGSSHGFHARPLSLPQSSKVSRTTPKELKEYCQEHLPPVTAQMSQQPSVPASLLEWHAAELSAALEWEGEWNSQGLVSRLTPEEYKARKRQRFQKRIQDQLRHAAQSRSDSQHASRSSSDLADLLRSFTGGAGGRDVLAKGTRFTHTEKFAFTQEPEKAAQQMTTAAESLPSSRRTEQDLQALQEEEVTSLQGQLEQLSLRIEEVGADVKKITVAISQVSDELKQKELGNAEKEQSLRVKKQTMDLLPDAENNLDKLQVLVEGSAKRVVSLASQWEKHRAPLIEEHRRLKELCSSRELESTRRLSEIKGLHEKIRQAAEEAKKKEGLYRQLMTEFETLPKDVSRSAYTQRILEIVGNIKKQKEEITKILSDTKDLQKEINSLTGKLDRTFAVTDELVFKDAKKDESVRKAYKYLAALHENCTQLIQTIEDTGTIMREIRDLEEQIETENGKKTVSNLEKILEDYKAIRQENSALAAKIREA
;
A
#
# COMPACT_ATOMS: atom_id res chain seq x y z
N MET A 1 -11.43 -40.81 -16.02
CA MET A 1 -10.27 -40.85 -15.07
C MET A 1 -9.05 -40.14 -15.64
N GLU A 2 -8.70 -40.36 -16.91
CA GLU A 2 -7.52 -39.71 -17.53
C GLU A 2 -7.56 -38.17 -17.55
N GLU A 3 -8.73 -37.55 -17.70
CA GLU A 3 -8.84 -36.09 -17.69
C GLU A 3 -8.53 -35.48 -16.32
N VAL A 4 -8.97 -36.13 -15.23
CA VAL A 4 -8.69 -35.69 -13.86
C VAL A 4 -7.19 -35.80 -13.57
N ASP A 5 -6.56 -36.91 -13.97
CA ASP A 5 -5.12 -37.11 -13.81
C ASP A 5 -4.32 -36.06 -14.61
N LYS A 6 -4.73 -35.72 -15.84
CA LYS A 6 -4.12 -34.63 -16.63
C LYS A 6 -4.20 -33.27 -15.92
N ILE A 7 -5.35 -32.95 -15.34
CA ILE A 7 -5.56 -31.69 -14.60
C ILE A 7 -4.70 -31.66 -13.32
N LEU A 8 -4.59 -32.79 -12.60
CA LEU A 8 -3.75 -32.92 -11.42
C LEU A 8 -2.27 -32.74 -11.77
N ILE A 9 -1.77 -33.46 -12.78
CA ILE A 9 -0.37 -33.38 -13.25
C ILE A 9 -0.04 -31.96 -13.68
N HIS A 10 -0.93 -31.30 -14.43
CA HIS A 10 -0.73 -29.91 -14.83
C HIS A 10 -0.66 -28.96 -13.63
N SER A 11 -1.55 -29.13 -12.65
CA SER A 11 -1.56 -28.30 -11.43
C SER A 11 -0.32 -28.54 -10.57
N LEU A 12 0.18 -29.77 -10.50
CA LEU A 12 1.41 -30.11 -9.77
C LEU A 12 2.67 -29.54 -10.45
N ARG A 13 2.72 -29.49 -11.78
CA ARG A 13 3.79 -28.82 -12.53
C ARG A 13 3.79 -27.30 -12.28
N GLN A 14 2.61 -26.68 -12.20
CA GLN A 14 2.50 -25.24 -11.86
C GLN A 14 3.01 -24.93 -10.45
N VAL A 15 2.84 -25.85 -9.50
CA VAL A 15 3.36 -25.75 -8.12
C VAL A 15 4.88 -26.04 -8.06
N GLY A 16 5.50 -26.41 -9.18
CA GLY A 16 6.92 -26.68 -9.29
C GLY A 16 7.31 -28.11 -8.97
N THR A 17 6.39 -29.08 -9.03
CA THR A 17 6.72 -30.52 -8.91
C THR A 17 7.39 -31.01 -10.20
N GLU A 18 8.55 -31.68 -10.11
CA GLU A 18 9.30 -32.19 -11.27
C GLU A 18 8.68 -33.49 -11.81
N VAL A 19 7.51 -33.35 -12.45
CA VAL A 19 6.83 -34.46 -13.10
C VAL A 19 7.28 -34.54 -14.56
N GLY A 20 8.05 -35.58 -14.90
CA GLY A 20 8.55 -35.83 -16.26
C GLY A 20 7.45 -35.80 -17.32
N GLU A 21 7.82 -35.42 -18.56
CA GLU A 21 6.87 -35.21 -19.67
C GLU A 21 6.13 -36.50 -20.07
N ASP A 22 6.71 -37.67 -19.78
CA ASP A 22 6.20 -39.00 -20.12
C ASP A 22 5.16 -39.57 -19.15
N VAL A 23 4.90 -38.89 -18.03
CA VAL A 23 3.96 -39.36 -16.99
C VAL A 23 2.55 -38.86 -17.32
N LEU A 24 1.65 -39.78 -17.66
CA LEU A 24 0.28 -39.49 -18.12
C LEU A 24 -0.82 -39.85 -17.11
N SER A 25 -0.50 -40.62 -16.06
CA SER A 25 -1.47 -41.02 -15.03
C SER A 25 -0.83 -41.11 -13.63
N VAL A 26 -1.66 -40.93 -12.59
CA VAL A 26 -1.27 -41.08 -11.17
C VAL A 26 -0.71 -42.48 -10.86
N LYS A 27 -1.06 -43.50 -11.65
CA LYS A 27 -0.49 -44.85 -11.54
C LYS A 27 1.02 -44.93 -11.72
N GLN A 28 1.60 -43.99 -12.46
CA GLN A 28 3.03 -43.96 -12.80
C GLN A 28 3.84 -43.17 -11.76
N PHE A 29 3.22 -42.68 -10.69
CA PHE A 29 3.90 -41.89 -9.67
C PHE A 29 4.72 -42.79 -8.74
N SER A 30 6.01 -42.49 -8.62
CA SER A 30 6.86 -43.11 -7.60
C SER A 30 6.52 -42.55 -6.20
N SER A 31 6.85 -43.30 -5.15
CA SER A 31 6.67 -42.83 -3.76
C SER A 31 7.47 -41.55 -3.48
N GLU A 32 8.61 -41.37 -4.14
CA GLU A 32 9.43 -40.15 -4.07
C GLU A 32 8.68 -38.95 -4.67
N LEU A 33 8.08 -39.12 -5.85
CA LEU A 33 7.33 -38.06 -6.54
C LEU A 33 6.04 -37.70 -5.79
N ILE A 34 5.40 -38.66 -5.12
CA ILE A 34 4.22 -38.41 -4.28
C ILE A 34 4.59 -37.57 -3.06
N VAL A 35 5.68 -37.92 -2.36
CA VAL A 35 6.15 -37.16 -1.20
C VAL A 35 6.56 -35.75 -1.60
N GLU A 36 7.28 -35.61 -2.71
CA GLU A 36 7.67 -34.32 -3.27
C GLU A 36 6.46 -33.45 -3.63
N ALA A 37 5.48 -34.02 -4.34
CA ALA A 37 4.24 -33.34 -4.72
C ALA A 37 3.48 -32.86 -3.49
N VAL A 38 3.27 -33.73 -2.49
CA VAL A 38 2.51 -33.40 -1.29
C VAL A 38 3.24 -32.32 -0.47
N VAL A 39 4.55 -32.43 -0.25
CA VAL A 39 5.33 -31.41 0.47
C VAL A 39 5.30 -30.07 -0.24
N ARG A 40 5.40 -30.05 -1.58
CA ARG A 40 5.31 -28.80 -2.35
C ARG A 40 3.92 -28.18 -2.27
N CYS A 41 2.84 -28.98 -2.38
CA CYS A 41 1.48 -28.50 -2.15
C CYS A 41 1.32 -27.93 -0.74
N LEU A 42 1.80 -28.62 0.29
CA LEU A 42 1.71 -28.18 1.69
C LEU A 42 2.46 -26.87 1.95
N ARG A 43 3.63 -26.66 1.33
CA ARG A 43 4.39 -25.41 1.45
C ARG A 43 3.68 -24.20 0.84
N VAL A 44 2.92 -24.43 -0.22
CA VAL A 44 2.14 -23.36 -0.86
C VAL A 44 0.89 -23.06 -0.06
N ILE A 45 0.17 -24.10 0.40
CA ILE A 45 -1.07 -23.95 1.17
C ILE A 45 -0.81 -23.37 2.57
N GLU A 46 0.12 -23.95 3.32
CA GLU A 46 0.41 -23.47 4.67
C GLU A 46 1.92 -23.52 4.95
N PRO A 47 2.64 -22.39 4.80
CA PRO A 47 4.09 -22.34 4.99
C PRO A 47 4.56 -22.79 6.39
N SER A 48 3.71 -22.64 7.43
CA SER A 48 3.95 -23.13 8.79
C SER A 48 4.07 -24.65 8.87
N LEU A 49 3.20 -25.38 8.19
CA LEU A 49 3.19 -26.85 8.17
C LEU A 49 4.22 -27.42 7.19
N GLY A 50 4.42 -26.77 6.03
CA GLY A 50 5.27 -27.27 4.95
C GLY A 50 6.77 -26.98 5.08
N SER A 51 7.18 -25.95 5.83
CA SER A 51 8.60 -25.54 5.93
C SER A 51 9.47 -26.50 6.74
N GLY A 52 8.87 -27.25 7.68
CA GLY A 52 9.56 -28.25 8.50
C GLY A 52 9.71 -29.64 7.84
N LEU A 53 9.13 -29.86 6.66
CA LEU A 53 9.07 -31.17 6.00
C LEU A 53 10.06 -31.24 4.82
N SER A 54 10.80 -32.35 4.73
CA SER A 54 11.70 -32.64 3.62
C SER A 54 10.91 -33.10 2.39
N HIS A 55 11.17 -32.49 1.23
CA HIS A 55 10.62 -32.91 -0.06
C HIS A 55 11.36 -34.12 -0.66
N VAL A 56 12.48 -34.53 -0.06
CA VAL A 56 13.27 -35.71 -0.46
C VAL A 56 13.05 -36.84 0.53
N LEU A 57 12.80 -38.03 0.01
CA LEU A 57 12.59 -39.24 0.80
C LEU A 57 13.90 -39.71 1.45
N PRO A 58 13.99 -39.87 2.79
CA PRO A 58 15.21 -40.32 3.47
C PRO A 58 15.61 -41.75 3.09
N PRO A 59 16.89 -42.15 3.16
CA PRO A 59 17.33 -43.51 2.82
C PRO A 59 16.92 -44.58 3.87
N GLY A 60 16.73 -44.20 5.13
CA GLY A 60 16.39 -45.13 6.21
C GLY A 60 14.88 -45.31 6.44
N MET A 61 14.42 -46.56 6.61
CA MET A 61 12.99 -46.88 6.79
C MET A 61 12.34 -46.22 8.01
N SER A 62 13.05 -46.06 9.12
CA SER A 62 12.54 -45.36 10.31
C SER A 62 12.35 -43.86 10.09
N ALA A 63 13.17 -43.24 9.25
CA ALA A 63 13.03 -41.85 8.85
C ALA A 63 11.88 -41.67 7.84
N ARG A 64 11.70 -42.62 6.91
CA ARG A 64 10.56 -42.68 6.00
C ARG A 64 9.23 -42.81 6.73
N PHE A 65 9.16 -43.66 7.75
CA PHE A 65 7.97 -43.81 8.60
C PHE A 65 7.61 -42.50 9.32
N ARG A 66 8.60 -41.84 9.95
CA ARG A 66 8.38 -40.55 10.63
C ARG A 66 7.90 -39.48 9.67
N LEU A 67 8.54 -39.36 8.50
CA LEU A 67 8.13 -38.40 7.46
C LEU A 67 6.70 -38.67 6.97
N GLY A 68 6.37 -39.93 6.67
CA GLY A 68 5.02 -40.32 6.25
C GLY A 68 3.96 -40.03 7.31
N MET A 69 4.28 -40.21 8.60
CA MET A 69 3.37 -39.86 9.69
C MET A 69 3.20 -38.34 9.84
N SER A 70 4.28 -37.57 9.74
CA SER A 70 4.22 -36.10 9.77
C SER A 70 3.44 -35.53 8.58
N LEU A 71 3.55 -36.13 7.40
CA LEU A 71 2.76 -35.76 6.23
C LEU A 71 1.28 -36.09 6.42
N ALA A 72 0.96 -37.27 6.95
CA ALA A 72 -0.41 -37.63 7.28
C ALA A 72 -1.03 -36.66 8.28
N GLN A 73 -0.30 -36.30 9.34
CA GLN A 73 -0.75 -35.32 10.33
C GLN A 73 -0.96 -33.94 9.70
N ALA A 74 -0.03 -33.44 8.90
CA ALA A 74 -0.17 -32.15 8.21
C ALA A 74 -1.39 -32.11 7.28
N CYS A 75 -1.67 -33.22 6.58
CA CYS A 75 -2.87 -33.32 5.74
C CYS A 75 -4.17 -33.40 6.56
N GLN A 76 -4.15 -34.04 7.74
CA GLN A 76 -5.28 -34.08 8.67
C GLN A 76 -5.54 -32.72 9.32
N ASP A 77 -4.49 -31.99 9.72
CA ASP A 77 -4.58 -30.64 10.29
C ASP A 77 -5.17 -29.65 9.27
N LEU A 78 -4.89 -29.84 7.97
CA LEU A 78 -5.54 -29.12 6.87
C LEU A 78 -7.03 -29.49 6.64
N GLY A 79 -7.54 -30.49 7.36
CA GLY A 79 -8.94 -30.92 7.34
C GLY A 79 -9.26 -31.99 6.30
N TYR A 80 -8.30 -32.83 5.90
CA TYR A 80 -8.60 -34.02 5.10
C TYR A 80 -9.39 -35.04 5.93
N LYS A 81 -10.47 -35.57 5.35
CA LYS A 81 -11.43 -36.43 6.06
C LYS A 81 -11.20 -37.94 5.90
N GLY A 82 -10.28 -38.36 5.03
CA GLY A 82 -9.96 -39.77 4.83
C GLY A 82 -8.88 -40.26 5.79
N GLU A 83 -8.84 -41.57 6.03
CA GLU A 83 -7.80 -42.21 6.81
C GLU A 83 -6.47 -42.17 6.04
N ILE A 84 -5.53 -41.33 6.48
CA ILE A 84 -4.17 -41.25 5.90
C ILE A 84 -3.18 -41.73 6.94
N GLY A 85 -2.24 -42.59 6.51
CA GLY A 85 -1.08 -42.97 7.31
C GLY A 85 0.20 -42.96 6.49
N TYR A 86 1.31 -43.40 7.10
CA TYR A 86 2.58 -43.54 6.39
C TYR A 86 2.51 -44.52 5.20
N GLN A 87 1.58 -45.49 5.26
CA GLN A 87 1.36 -46.48 4.20
C GLN A 87 0.85 -45.84 2.92
N THR A 88 0.02 -44.81 3.02
CA THR A 88 -0.53 -44.09 1.87
C THR A 88 0.58 -43.48 1.00
N PHE A 89 1.68 -43.03 1.61
CA PHE A 89 2.81 -42.41 0.90
C PHE A 89 3.91 -43.41 0.47
N LEU A 90 4.11 -44.49 1.22
CA LEU A 90 5.18 -45.48 0.96
C LEU A 90 4.71 -46.68 0.15
N TYR A 91 3.43 -47.04 0.25
CA TYR A 91 2.79 -48.21 -0.38
C TYR A 91 1.52 -47.77 -1.10
N SER A 92 1.67 -46.74 -1.93
CA SER A 92 0.63 -45.96 -2.58
C SER A 92 -0.50 -46.79 -3.20
N ASN A 93 -1.73 -46.55 -2.75
CA ASN A 93 -2.94 -47.02 -3.38
C ASN A 93 -3.51 -45.92 -4.30
N GLU A 94 -3.77 -46.26 -5.57
CA GLU A 94 -4.18 -45.31 -6.60
C GLU A 94 -5.41 -44.43 -6.24
N PRO A 95 -6.54 -44.98 -5.75
CA PRO A 95 -7.70 -44.16 -5.36
C PRO A 95 -7.42 -43.23 -4.18
N GLU A 96 -6.60 -43.65 -3.23
CA GLU A 96 -6.27 -42.87 -2.02
C GLU A 96 -5.37 -41.68 -2.37
N ILE A 97 -4.29 -41.93 -3.12
CA ILE A 97 -3.38 -40.87 -3.58
C ILE A 97 -4.10 -39.88 -4.50
N ARG A 98 -4.96 -40.36 -5.40
CA ARG A 98 -5.75 -39.48 -6.26
C ARG A 98 -6.69 -38.58 -5.45
N SER A 99 -7.37 -39.15 -4.46
CA SER A 99 -8.28 -38.37 -3.58
C SER A 99 -7.52 -37.35 -2.75
N LEU A 100 -6.32 -37.70 -2.27
CA LEU A 100 -5.43 -36.80 -1.54
C LEU A 100 -4.92 -35.65 -2.42
N LEU A 101 -4.42 -35.95 -3.63
CA LEU A 101 -3.94 -34.94 -4.56
C LEU A 101 -5.08 -34.03 -5.07
N MET A 102 -6.28 -34.57 -5.29
CA MET A 102 -7.46 -33.75 -5.59
C MET A 102 -7.78 -32.78 -4.47
N PHE A 103 -7.77 -33.22 -3.21
CA PHE A 103 -7.99 -32.35 -2.06
C PHE A 103 -6.94 -31.23 -1.98
N LEU A 104 -5.67 -31.57 -2.14
CA LEU A 104 -4.57 -30.59 -2.09
C LEU A 104 -4.65 -29.59 -3.24
N VAL A 105 -4.94 -30.05 -4.46
CA VAL A 105 -5.10 -29.18 -5.64
C VAL A 105 -6.35 -28.30 -5.54
N GLU A 106 -7.44 -28.77 -4.94
CA GLU A 106 -8.63 -27.95 -4.68
C GLU A 106 -8.31 -26.81 -3.68
N ARG A 107 -7.51 -27.09 -2.66
CA ARG A 107 -7.05 -26.09 -1.68
C ARG A 107 -6.07 -25.09 -2.29
N LEU A 108 -5.14 -25.57 -3.13
CA LEU A 108 -4.28 -24.72 -3.96
C LEU A 108 -5.10 -23.75 -4.82
N ARG A 109 -6.19 -24.22 -5.42
CA ARG A 109 -7.08 -23.39 -6.25
C ARG A 109 -7.90 -22.36 -5.46
N ARG A 110 -8.20 -22.62 -4.18
CA ARG A 110 -8.90 -21.65 -3.33
C ARG A 110 -8.00 -20.49 -2.90
N GLU A 111 -6.74 -20.77 -2.56
CA GLU A 111 -5.77 -19.69 -2.31
C GLU A 111 -5.35 -18.99 -3.59
N SER A 112 -5.21 -19.74 -4.70
CA SER A 112 -5.01 -19.09 -5.99
C SER A 112 -6.25 -18.30 -6.42
N ALA A 113 -7.47 -18.61 -5.98
CA ALA A 113 -8.63 -17.75 -6.22
C ALA A 113 -8.62 -16.49 -5.33
N GLU A 114 -7.97 -16.54 -4.17
CA GLU A 114 -7.67 -15.34 -3.37
C GLU A 114 -6.46 -14.55 -3.91
N SER A 115 -5.59 -15.17 -4.71
CA SER A 115 -4.39 -14.55 -5.31
C SER A 115 -4.42 -14.45 -6.85
N SER A 116 -5.53 -14.78 -7.50
CA SER A 116 -5.70 -14.74 -8.95
C SER A 116 -6.26 -13.39 -9.34
N ASP A 117 -5.53 -12.73 -10.24
CA ASP A 117 -5.90 -11.56 -11.02
C ASP A 117 -7.20 -11.80 -11.82
N GLN A 118 -8.34 -11.82 -11.14
CA GLN A 118 -9.56 -11.24 -11.71
C GLN A 118 -9.58 -9.76 -11.33
N PRO A 119 -10.10 -8.86 -12.19
CA PRO A 119 -10.29 -7.47 -11.81
C PRO A 119 -11.37 -7.41 -10.74
N ALA A 120 -10.97 -7.65 -9.49
CA ALA A 120 -11.81 -7.52 -8.32
C ALA A 120 -12.43 -6.11 -8.41
N GLY A 121 -13.76 -6.05 -8.50
CA GLY A 121 -14.46 -4.78 -8.57
C GLY A 121 -13.94 -3.83 -7.50
N LYS A 122 -13.91 -2.53 -7.78
CA LYS A 122 -13.33 -1.50 -6.89
C LYS A 122 -13.76 -1.67 -5.42
N SER A 123 -14.99 -2.16 -5.19
CA SER A 123 -15.53 -2.50 -3.87
C SER A 123 -14.80 -3.66 -3.16
N ALA A 124 -14.45 -4.73 -3.84
CA ALA A 124 -13.74 -5.88 -3.27
C ALA A 124 -12.29 -5.55 -2.95
N LEU A 125 -11.60 -4.78 -3.81
CA LEU A 125 -10.27 -4.24 -3.53
C LEU A 125 -10.29 -3.30 -2.32
N LEU A 126 -11.30 -2.43 -2.24
CA LEU A 126 -11.48 -1.55 -1.09
C LEU A 126 -11.74 -2.35 0.19
N GLN A 127 -12.63 -3.35 0.17
CA GLN A 127 -12.89 -4.20 1.33
C GLN A 127 -11.65 -4.97 1.77
N ARG A 128 -10.84 -5.48 0.82
CA ARG A 128 -9.57 -6.14 1.14
C ARG A 128 -8.54 -5.18 1.72
N ALA A 129 -8.44 -3.97 1.18
CA ALA A 129 -7.57 -2.92 1.70
C ALA A 129 -8.01 -2.46 3.11
N ILE A 130 -9.32 -2.30 3.33
CA ILE A 130 -9.91 -2.00 4.63
C ILE A 130 -9.60 -3.13 5.61
N GLY A 131 -9.85 -4.38 5.23
CA GLY A 131 -9.57 -5.55 6.07
C GLY A 131 -8.09 -5.68 6.44
N ALA A 132 -7.19 -5.49 5.47
CA ALA A 132 -5.75 -5.48 5.70
C ALA A 132 -5.33 -4.34 6.64
N LYS A 133 -5.90 -3.14 6.48
CA LYS A 133 -5.59 -1.99 7.33
C LYS A 133 -6.12 -2.17 8.76
N ILE A 134 -7.35 -2.68 8.91
CA ILE A 134 -7.94 -3.00 10.21
C ILE A 134 -7.09 -4.07 10.91
N LYS A 135 -6.72 -5.15 10.22
CA LYS A 135 -5.86 -6.21 10.78
C LYS A 135 -4.51 -5.66 11.24
N ALA A 136 -3.90 -4.78 10.45
CA ALA A 136 -2.64 -4.13 10.80
C ALA A 136 -2.76 -3.11 11.95
N GLN A 137 -3.93 -2.50 12.15
CA GLN A 137 -4.18 -1.60 13.28
C GLN A 137 -4.50 -2.36 14.57
N LEU A 138 -5.25 -3.46 14.47
CA LEU A 138 -5.61 -4.32 15.61
C LEU A 138 -4.42 -5.15 16.12
N SER A 139 -3.43 -5.44 15.28
CA SER A 139 -2.20 -6.11 15.70
C SER A 139 -1.28 -5.23 16.54
N VAL A 140 -1.55 -3.93 16.63
CA VAL A 140 -0.78 -2.98 17.41
C VAL A 140 -1.51 -2.71 18.74
N PRO A 141 -0.85 -2.85 19.90
CA PRO A 141 -1.47 -2.55 21.18
C PRO A 141 -1.88 -1.08 21.24
N TRP A 142 -3.13 -0.81 21.66
CA TRP A 142 -3.59 0.55 21.90
C TRP A 142 -2.91 1.11 23.15
N VAL A 143 -2.32 2.30 23.01
CA VAL A 143 -1.62 2.99 24.10
C VAL A 143 -2.14 4.42 24.18
N PRO A 144 -2.41 4.97 25.39
CA PRO A 144 -2.88 6.35 25.51
C PRO A 144 -1.91 7.33 24.85
N PRO A 145 -2.39 8.47 24.29
CA PRO A 145 -1.54 9.42 23.56
C PRO A 145 -0.28 9.86 24.31
N SER A 146 -0.35 9.97 25.64
CA SER A 146 0.76 10.34 26.53
C SER A 146 1.88 9.29 26.63
N PHE A 147 1.63 8.05 26.19
CA PHE A 147 2.58 6.94 26.27
C PHE A 147 2.95 6.37 24.90
N ARG A 148 2.55 7.03 23.79
CA ARG A 148 2.86 6.56 22.43
C ARG A 148 4.33 6.80 22.08
N VAL A 149 5.00 5.75 21.60
CA VAL A 149 6.32 5.87 20.96
C VAL A 149 6.18 6.38 19.52
N PRO A 150 7.23 6.95 18.90
CA PRO A 150 7.16 7.57 17.57
C PRO A 150 6.55 6.67 16.47
N PHE A 151 6.86 5.37 16.47
CA PHE A 151 6.25 4.38 15.58
C PHE A 151 4.72 4.25 15.75
N LEU A 152 4.23 4.33 16.99
CA LEU A 152 2.79 4.24 17.30
C LEU A 152 2.05 5.53 16.93
N CYS A 153 2.72 6.69 16.96
CA CYS A 153 2.16 7.96 16.51
C CYS A 153 1.84 7.98 15.01
N GLN A 154 2.56 7.18 14.20
CA GLN A 154 2.32 7.08 12.75
C GLN A 154 1.22 6.06 12.41
N ALA A 155 1.05 5.01 13.24
CA ALA A 155 0.07 3.96 13.03
C ALA A 155 -1.31 4.27 13.65
N GLN A 156 -1.34 4.99 14.77
CA GLN A 156 -2.54 5.39 15.49
C GLN A 156 -2.85 6.84 15.15
N THR A 157 -4.10 7.11 14.73
CA THR A 157 -4.52 8.43 14.26
C THR A 157 -4.21 9.53 15.29
N PRO A 158 -3.69 10.70 14.85
CA PRO A 158 -3.44 11.86 15.70
C PRO A 158 -4.72 12.66 16.00
N GLY A 159 -5.88 12.00 15.99
CA GLY A 159 -7.17 12.65 16.21
C GLY A 159 -7.31 13.17 17.63
N SER A 160 -8.04 14.28 17.80
CA SER A 160 -8.50 14.75 19.10
C SER A 160 -9.25 13.61 19.81
N SER A 161 -8.79 13.26 21.00
CA SER A 161 -9.49 12.28 21.84
C SER A 161 -10.77 12.94 22.37
N HIS A 162 -11.92 12.47 21.89
CA HIS A 162 -13.21 12.90 22.41
C HIS A 162 -13.67 11.90 23.47
N GLY A 163 -14.32 12.40 24.53
CA GLY A 163 -14.97 11.53 25.49
C GLY A 163 -16.04 10.68 24.81
N PHE A 164 -16.13 9.41 25.18
CA PHE A 164 -17.21 8.55 24.74
C PHE A 164 -18.50 9.02 25.43
N HIS A 165 -19.34 9.75 24.71
CA HIS A 165 -20.61 10.25 25.20
C HIS A 165 -21.70 9.91 24.21
N ALA A 166 -22.59 8.99 24.60
CA ALA A 166 -23.78 8.65 23.85
C ALA A 166 -24.93 9.59 24.25
N ARG A 167 -25.72 10.01 23.26
CA ARG A 167 -26.98 10.73 23.45
C ARG A 167 -28.10 9.99 22.73
N PRO A 168 -29.36 10.16 23.17
CA PRO A 168 -30.50 9.54 22.50
C PRO A 168 -30.58 9.98 21.04
N LEU A 169 -30.68 9.01 20.13
CA LEU A 169 -30.89 9.23 18.70
C LEU A 169 -32.29 8.76 18.30
N SER A 170 -32.93 9.52 17.42
CA SER A 170 -34.21 9.17 16.84
C SER A 170 -33.97 8.56 15.46
N LEU A 171 -33.95 7.23 15.41
CA LEU A 171 -33.84 6.46 14.17
C LEU A 171 -35.20 5.83 13.83
N PRO A 172 -35.63 5.87 12.55
CA PRO A 172 -36.76 5.06 12.13
C PRO A 172 -36.40 3.58 12.39
N GLN A 173 -37.25 2.87 13.14
CA GLN A 173 -37.02 1.48 13.54
C GLN A 173 -36.66 0.62 12.31
N SER A 174 -35.41 0.14 12.27
CA SER A 174 -34.91 -0.75 11.22
C SER A 174 -35.13 -2.23 11.52
N SER A 175 -35.92 -2.56 12.55
CA SER A 175 -36.15 -3.95 12.93
C SER A 175 -37.21 -4.59 12.04
N LYS A 176 -36.87 -5.76 11.49
CA LYS A 176 -37.67 -6.61 10.59
C LYS A 176 -38.97 -7.19 11.22
N VAL A 177 -39.55 -6.54 12.22
CA VAL A 177 -40.75 -7.02 12.93
C VAL A 177 -41.67 -5.85 13.30
N SER A 178 -42.35 -5.27 12.31
CA SER A 178 -43.76 -4.87 12.46
C SER A 178 -44.31 -4.42 11.11
N ARG A 179 -45.36 -5.09 10.62
CA ARG A 179 -46.10 -4.72 9.40
C ARG A 179 -46.96 -3.45 9.56
N THR A 180 -46.87 -2.73 10.69
CA THR A 180 -47.76 -1.59 11.00
C THR A 180 -46.98 -0.42 11.60
N THR A 181 -46.09 0.18 10.81
CA THR A 181 -45.66 1.58 11.07
C THR A 181 -46.84 2.51 10.70
N PRO A 182 -47.37 3.31 11.64
CA PRO A 182 -48.40 4.32 11.39
C PRO A 182 -48.01 5.25 10.24
N LYS A 183 -48.98 5.71 9.44
CA LYS A 183 -48.71 6.60 8.29
C LYS A 183 -48.11 7.92 8.76
N GLU A 184 -48.60 8.42 9.88
CA GLU A 184 -48.19 9.66 10.54
C GLU A 184 -46.72 9.60 10.98
N LEU A 185 -46.25 8.44 11.44
CA LEU A 185 -44.85 8.24 11.81
C LEU A 185 -43.93 8.17 10.59
N LYS A 186 -44.41 7.66 9.44
CA LYS A 186 -43.63 7.68 8.20
C LYS A 186 -43.49 9.10 7.66
N GLU A 187 -44.57 9.86 7.67
CA GLU A 187 -44.61 11.26 7.25
C GLU A 187 -43.68 12.13 8.12
N TYR A 188 -43.76 11.97 9.45
CA TYR A 188 -42.82 12.61 10.38
C TYR A 188 -41.36 12.25 10.09
N CYS A 189 -41.05 10.98 9.84
CA CYS A 189 -39.68 10.55 9.53
C CYS A 189 -39.17 11.07 8.18
N GLN A 190 -40.05 11.37 7.24
CA GLN A 190 -39.69 11.86 5.90
C GLN A 190 -39.58 13.39 5.85
N GLU A 191 -40.49 14.12 6.52
CA GLU A 191 -40.60 15.58 6.40
C GLU A 191 -39.95 16.34 7.56
N HIS A 192 -39.88 15.75 8.76
CA HIS A 192 -39.51 16.48 9.98
C HIS A 192 -38.28 15.93 10.71
N LEU A 193 -37.91 14.66 10.52
CA LEU A 193 -36.76 14.07 11.20
C LEU A 193 -35.44 14.46 10.49
N PRO A 194 -34.52 15.18 11.16
CA PRO A 194 -33.23 15.50 10.58
C PRO A 194 -32.40 14.23 10.35
N PRO A 195 -31.47 14.21 9.36
CA PRO A 195 -30.54 13.10 9.20
C PRO A 195 -29.70 12.93 10.47
N VAL A 196 -29.28 11.69 10.76
CA VAL A 196 -28.57 11.32 12.00
C VAL A 196 -27.40 12.24 12.33
N THR A 197 -26.66 12.66 11.32
CA THR A 197 -25.50 13.57 11.45
C THR A 197 -25.89 15.01 11.80
N ALA A 198 -27.15 15.40 11.62
CA ALA A 198 -27.71 16.71 11.92
C ALA A 198 -28.58 16.72 13.19
N GLN A 199 -28.93 15.56 13.75
CA GLN A 199 -29.67 15.47 15.03
C GLN A 199 -28.82 15.89 16.23
N MET A 200 -27.50 16.02 16.08
CA MET A 200 -26.56 16.28 17.17
C MET A 200 -25.76 17.55 16.94
N SER A 201 -25.60 18.36 18.00
CA SER A 201 -24.75 19.56 17.96
C SER A 201 -23.25 19.24 17.97
N GLN A 202 -22.86 18.03 18.40
CA GLN A 202 -21.47 17.57 18.44
C GLN A 202 -21.26 16.36 17.53
N GLN A 203 -20.66 16.59 16.37
CA GLN A 203 -20.27 15.54 15.40
C GLN A 203 -19.51 14.34 16.01
N PRO A 204 -18.54 14.50 16.94
CA PRO A 204 -17.80 13.35 17.48
C PRO A 204 -18.63 12.41 18.38
N SER A 205 -19.83 12.82 18.80
CA SER A 205 -20.75 11.99 19.60
C SER A 205 -21.69 11.11 18.78
N VAL A 206 -21.75 11.32 17.45
CA VAL A 206 -22.61 10.55 16.53
C VAL A 206 -22.25 9.05 16.54
N PRO A 207 -20.96 8.64 16.41
CA PRO A 207 -20.61 7.23 16.41
C PRO A 207 -20.91 6.54 17.75
N ALA A 208 -20.62 7.20 18.87
CA ALA A 208 -20.90 6.65 20.20
C ALA A 208 -22.41 6.44 20.43
N SER A 209 -23.23 7.39 19.97
CA SER A 209 -24.69 7.33 20.11
C SER A 209 -25.32 6.27 19.21
N LEU A 210 -24.78 6.08 17.99
CA LEU A 210 -25.19 5.00 17.11
C LEU A 210 -24.83 3.64 17.67
N LEU A 211 -23.62 3.47 18.21
CA LEU A 211 -23.19 2.23 18.84
C LEU A 211 -24.07 1.89 20.05
N GLU A 212 -24.37 2.87 20.90
CA GLU A 212 -25.26 2.69 22.05
C GLU A 212 -26.67 2.28 21.62
N TRP A 213 -27.22 2.94 20.60
CA TRP A 213 -28.54 2.59 20.06
C TRP A 213 -28.57 1.16 19.51
N HIS A 214 -27.57 0.78 18.73
CA HIS A 214 -27.44 -0.57 18.18
C HIS A 214 -27.23 -1.62 19.28
N ALA A 215 -26.41 -1.31 20.29
CA ALA A 215 -26.18 -2.19 21.43
C ALA A 215 -27.46 -2.38 22.25
N ALA A 216 -28.24 -1.31 22.46
CA ALA A 216 -29.54 -1.38 23.15
C ALA A 216 -30.56 -2.21 22.36
N GLU A 217 -30.65 -2.04 21.04
CA GLU A 217 -31.54 -2.83 20.19
C GLU A 217 -31.16 -4.32 20.20
N LEU A 218 -29.86 -4.63 20.06
CA LEU A 218 -29.36 -6.00 20.08
C LEU A 218 -29.57 -6.65 21.45
N SER A 219 -29.29 -5.92 22.53
CA SER A 219 -29.50 -6.40 23.90
C SER A 219 -30.98 -6.68 24.15
N ALA A 220 -31.87 -5.77 23.75
CA ALA A 220 -33.32 -5.97 23.87
C ALA A 220 -33.80 -7.17 23.04
N ALA A 221 -33.23 -7.41 21.86
CA ALA A 221 -33.55 -8.58 21.03
C ALA A 221 -33.08 -9.89 21.67
N LEU A 222 -31.85 -9.94 22.19
CA LEU A 222 -31.29 -11.11 22.87
C LEU A 222 -32.01 -11.42 24.19
N GLU A 223 -32.30 -10.39 24.99
CA GLU A 223 -33.10 -10.53 26.21
C GLU A 223 -34.50 -11.05 25.90
N TRP A 224 -35.14 -10.51 24.85
CA TRP A 224 -36.43 -11.00 24.37
C TRP A 224 -36.34 -12.46 23.92
N GLU A 225 -35.33 -12.84 23.14
CA GLU A 225 -35.15 -14.20 22.67
C GLU A 225 -34.90 -15.18 23.83
N GLY A 226 -34.06 -14.80 24.80
CA GLY A 226 -33.81 -15.57 26.02
C GLY A 226 -35.05 -15.73 26.89
N GLU A 227 -35.82 -14.65 27.10
CA GLU A 227 -37.07 -14.70 27.86
C GLU A 227 -38.16 -15.50 27.13
N TRP A 228 -38.26 -15.32 25.81
CA TRP A 228 -39.21 -16.06 24.99
C TRP A 228 -38.91 -17.56 25.02
N ASN A 229 -37.64 -17.94 24.86
CA ASN A 229 -37.23 -19.34 24.87
C ASN A 229 -37.37 -19.99 26.25
N SER A 230 -37.18 -19.24 27.34
CA SER A 230 -37.28 -19.77 28.71
C SER A 230 -38.70 -19.78 29.28
N GLN A 231 -39.42 -18.66 29.19
CA GLN A 231 -40.73 -18.45 29.84
C GLN A 231 -41.87 -18.32 28.83
N GLY A 232 -41.59 -17.74 27.66
CA GLY A 232 -42.58 -17.52 26.59
C GLY A 232 -43.11 -18.82 26.00
N LEU A 233 -42.23 -19.73 25.57
CA LEU A 233 -42.60 -21.03 24.99
C LEU A 233 -43.41 -21.89 25.97
N VAL A 234 -43.05 -21.87 27.25
CA VAL A 234 -43.75 -22.62 28.32
C VAL A 234 -45.13 -22.03 28.61
N SER A 235 -45.34 -20.74 28.33
CA SER A 235 -46.62 -20.05 28.59
C SER A 235 -47.75 -20.43 27.64
N ARG A 236 -47.44 -21.08 26.50
CA ARG A 236 -48.39 -21.45 25.41
C ARG A 236 -49.21 -20.27 24.84
N LEU A 237 -48.80 -19.04 25.10
CA LEU A 237 -49.40 -17.83 24.54
C LEU A 237 -48.75 -17.49 23.21
N THR A 238 -49.43 -16.72 22.37
CA THR A 238 -48.77 -16.10 21.21
C THR A 238 -47.79 -15.02 21.68
N PRO A 239 -46.75 -14.67 20.88
CA PRO A 239 -45.79 -13.62 21.23
C PRO A 239 -46.45 -12.27 21.59
N GLU A 240 -47.55 -11.94 20.91
CA GLU A 240 -48.28 -10.68 21.11
C GLU A 240 -49.08 -10.69 22.42
N GLU A 241 -49.78 -11.79 22.72
CA GLU A 241 -50.52 -11.97 23.97
C GLU A 241 -49.59 -12.03 25.18
N TYR A 242 -48.45 -12.70 25.04
CA TYR A 242 -47.42 -12.74 26.09
C TYR A 242 -46.88 -11.33 26.39
N LYS A 243 -46.55 -10.54 25.34
CA LYS A 243 -46.14 -9.14 25.48
C LYS A 243 -47.23 -8.29 26.13
N ALA A 244 -48.49 -8.45 25.74
CA ALA A 244 -49.62 -7.73 26.33
C ALA A 244 -49.82 -8.05 27.81
N ARG A 245 -49.81 -9.34 28.18
CA ARG A 245 -49.94 -9.81 29.56
C ARG A 245 -48.74 -9.38 30.42
N LYS A 246 -47.54 -9.37 29.86
CA LYS A 246 -46.34 -8.84 30.52
C LYS A 246 -46.51 -7.34 30.77
N ARG A 247 -46.86 -6.55 29.76
CA ARG A 247 -47.13 -5.10 29.90
C ARG A 247 -48.18 -4.80 30.97
N GLN A 248 -49.29 -5.53 30.99
CA GLN A 248 -50.35 -5.35 31.98
C GLN A 248 -49.85 -5.66 33.41
N ARG A 249 -49.07 -6.73 33.59
CA ARG A 249 -48.44 -7.06 34.88
C ARG A 249 -47.47 -5.97 35.35
N PHE A 250 -46.64 -5.44 34.45
CA PHE A 250 -45.75 -4.33 34.76
C PHE A 250 -46.50 -3.05 35.10
N GLN A 251 -47.51 -2.67 34.31
CA GLN A 251 -48.34 -1.50 34.58
C GLN A 251 -49.03 -1.60 35.94
N LYS A 252 -49.59 -2.77 36.27
CA LYS A 252 -50.21 -3.01 37.57
C LYS A 252 -49.19 -2.87 38.71
N ARG A 253 -47.98 -3.44 38.55
CA ARG A 253 -46.91 -3.34 39.54
C ARG A 253 -46.41 -1.90 39.73
N ILE A 254 -46.27 -1.14 38.64
CA ILE A 254 -45.91 0.28 38.68
C ILE A 254 -47.03 1.08 39.37
N GLN A 255 -48.29 0.82 39.03
CA GLN A 255 -49.43 1.50 39.65
C GLN A 255 -49.51 1.21 41.15
N ASP A 256 -49.29 -0.04 41.56
CA ASP A 256 -49.29 -0.45 42.96
C ASP A 256 -48.10 0.17 43.72
N GLN A 257 -46.92 0.28 43.10
CA GLN A 257 -45.76 0.97 43.69
C GLN A 257 -45.94 2.49 43.78
N LEU A 258 -46.51 3.13 42.76
CA LEU A 258 -46.83 4.57 42.80
C LEU A 258 -47.89 4.87 43.86
N ARG A 259 -48.88 3.98 44.03
CA ARG A 259 -49.86 4.06 45.13
C ARG A 259 -49.19 3.89 46.49
N HIS A 260 -48.26 2.95 46.64
CA HIS A 260 -47.50 2.75 47.88
C HIS A 260 -46.58 3.94 48.20
N ALA A 261 -45.90 4.50 47.20
CA ALA A 261 -45.07 5.70 47.37
C ALA A 261 -45.92 6.93 47.74
N ALA A 262 -47.10 7.08 47.13
CA ALA A 262 -48.05 8.14 47.48
C ALA A 262 -48.64 7.97 48.89
N GLN A 263 -48.88 6.74 49.34
CA GLN A 263 -49.34 6.44 50.70
C GLN A 263 -48.25 6.65 51.77
N SER A 264 -46.99 6.31 51.47
CA SER A 264 -45.86 6.58 52.39
C SER A 264 -45.61 8.08 52.66
N ARG A 265 -46.11 8.95 51.77
CA ARG A 265 -46.01 10.41 51.88
C ARG A 265 -47.03 11.04 52.82
N SER A 266 -48.13 10.37 53.20
CA SER A 266 -49.09 10.96 54.15
C SER A 266 -48.67 10.81 55.61
N ASP A 267 -47.88 9.78 55.95
CA ASP A 267 -47.63 9.41 57.35
C ASP A 267 -46.29 9.94 57.92
N SER A 268 -45.57 10.79 57.19
CA SER A 268 -44.24 11.25 57.56
C SER A 268 -44.02 12.77 57.37
N GLN A 269 -44.91 13.60 57.93
CA GLN A 269 -44.67 15.05 58.01
C GLN A 269 -43.64 15.48 59.08
N HIS A 270 -43.10 14.56 59.89
CA HIS A 270 -42.05 14.89 60.87
C HIS A 270 -40.97 13.82 60.97
N ALA A 271 -40.08 13.72 59.98
CA ALA A 271 -38.75 13.16 60.17
C ALA A 271 -37.77 13.66 59.10
N SER A 272 -36.57 14.01 59.53
CA SER A 272 -35.46 14.53 58.73
C SER A 272 -35.13 13.64 57.52
N ARG A 273 -34.91 14.27 56.37
CA ARG A 273 -34.55 13.62 55.09
C ARG A 273 -33.17 12.95 55.19
N SER A 274 -33.12 11.63 55.39
CA SER A 274 -31.93 10.82 55.17
C SER A 274 -31.89 10.26 53.74
N SER A 275 -30.74 10.41 53.08
CA SER A 275 -30.46 10.09 51.68
C SER A 275 -30.43 8.59 51.31
N SER A 276 -31.11 7.71 52.05
CA SER A 276 -31.09 6.25 51.81
C SER A 276 -32.16 5.75 50.83
N ASP A 277 -33.15 6.58 50.50
CA ASP A 277 -34.39 6.14 49.83
C ASP A 277 -34.21 5.72 48.36
N LEU A 278 -33.20 6.26 47.66
CA LEU A 278 -32.91 5.89 46.27
C LEU A 278 -32.24 4.51 46.15
N ALA A 279 -31.42 4.15 47.13
CA ALA A 279 -30.67 2.89 47.13
C ALA A 279 -31.61 1.69 47.36
N ASP A 280 -32.60 1.84 48.24
CA ASP A 280 -33.61 0.81 48.49
C ASP A 280 -34.59 0.68 47.32
N LEU A 281 -34.88 1.78 46.63
CA LEU A 281 -35.69 1.78 45.41
C LEU A 281 -35.01 1.00 44.27
N LEU A 282 -33.70 1.22 44.05
CA LEU A 282 -32.92 0.49 43.04
C LEU A 282 -32.79 -1.01 43.37
N ARG A 283 -32.71 -1.37 44.65
CA ARG A 283 -32.65 -2.77 45.11
C ARG A 283 -33.94 -3.54 44.88
N SER A 284 -35.08 -2.85 44.76
CA SER A 284 -36.39 -3.45 44.48
C SER A 284 -36.62 -3.82 43.00
N PHE A 285 -35.84 -3.23 42.08
CA PHE A 285 -35.88 -3.54 40.66
C PHE A 285 -34.97 -4.71 40.27
N THR A 286 -33.92 -4.97 41.05
CA THR A 286 -33.00 -6.09 40.84
C THR A 286 -33.56 -7.37 41.49
N GLY A 287 -34.41 -8.09 40.77
CA GLY A 287 -34.86 -9.42 41.17
C GLY A 287 -33.81 -10.48 40.87
N GLY A 288 -33.15 -11.03 41.91
CA GLY A 288 -32.43 -12.30 41.77
C GLY A 288 -31.43 -12.66 42.87
N ALA A 289 -31.74 -13.75 43.59
CA ALA A 289 -30.86 -14.67 44.34
C ALA A 289 -30.47 -14.34 45.80
N GLY A 290 -30.98 -15.17 46.73
CA GLY A 290 -30.43 -15.36 48.08
C GLY A 290 -31.47 -15.27 49.19
N GLY A 291 -31.91 -16.41 49.71
CA GLY A 291 -32.84 -16.50 50.84
C GLY A 291 -32.19 -16.28 52.22
N ARG A 292 -33.07 -16.34 53.24
CA ARG A 292 -32.90 -16.25 54.71
C ARG A 292 -32.87 -14.85 55.34
N ASP A 293 -33.99 -14.47 55.95
CA ASP A 293 -34.24 -14.51 57.42
C ASP A 293 -35.27 -13.41 57.80
N VAL A 294 -36.46 -13.79 58.29
CA VAL A 294 -36.88 -13.84 59.71
C VAL A 294 -37.71 -12.60 60.13
N LEU A 295 -39.02 -12.84 60.18
CA LEU A 295 -40.04 -12.42 61.16
C LEU A 295 -39.72 -11.28 62.16
N ALA A 296 -40.58 -10.26 62.18
CA ALA A 296 -41.15 -9.60 63.37
C ALA A 296 -42.37 -8.75 62.93
N LYS A 297 -43.63 -9.18 63.07
CA LYS A 297 -44.54 -9.06 64.23
C LYS A 297 -44.59 -7.68 64.92
N GLY A 298 -45.82 -7.13 64.95
CA GLY A 298 -46.29 -6.12 65.91
C GLY A 298 -46.61 -4.76 65.27
N THR A 299 -47.72 -4.07 65.53
CA THR A 299 -48.82 -4.34 66.45
C THR A 299 -50.02 -3.47 66.07
N ARG A 300 -51.20 -4.05 66.22
CA ARG A 300 -52.52 -3.45 66.07
C ARG A 300 -52.93 -2.85 67.43
N PHE A 301 -53.64 -1.73 67.40
CA PHE A 301 -54.67 -1.23 68.35
C PHE A 301 -54.50 0.18 68.96
N THR A 302 -55.66 0.86 68.95
CA THR A 302 -56.17 2.00 69.73
C THR A 302 -55.60 3.40 69.49
N HIS A 303 -56.31 4.23 68.72
CA HIS A 303 -57.18 5.24 69.33
C HIS A 303 -58.32 5.65 68.39
N THR A 304 -59.51 5.21 68.75
CA THR A 304 -60.81 5.73 68.31
C THR A 304 -61.11 6.93 69.19
N GLU A 305 -61.63 8.04 68.65
CA GLU A 305 -62.83 8.73 69.16
C GLU A 305 -63.07 10.09 68.47
N LYS A 306 -64.21 10.14 67.76
CA LYS A 306 -65.22 11.22 67.68
C LYS A 306 -64.79 12.54 66.99
N PHE A 307 -65.49 13.12 66.02
CA PHE A 307 -66.94 13.26 65.83
C PHE A 307 -67.31 13.37 64.34
N ALA A 308 -68.49 12.85 64.01
CA ALA A 308 -69.19 12.98 62.73
C ALA A 308 -70.25 14.10 62.80
N PHE A 309 -70.65 14.65 61.63
CA PHE A 309 -72.04 14.90 61.14
C PHE A 309 -71.99 15.92 59.96
N THR A 310 -72.13 15.55 58.66
CA THR A 310 -73.35 15.56 57.78
C THR A 310 -74.21 16.83 57.89
N GLN A 311 -74.81 17.49 56.88
CA GLN A 311 -75.20 17.31 55.47
C GLN A 311 -75.51 18.74 54.93
N GLU A 312 -75.04 19.17 53.75
CA GLU A 312 -75.80 19.30 52.47
C GLU A 312 -76.62 20.62 52.30
N PRO A 313 -77.09 20.99 51.10
CA PRO A 313 -76.82 22.26 50.42
C PRO A 313 -78.04 23.21 50.39
N GLU A 314 -77.98 24.26 49.55
CA GLU A 314 -79.00 25.31 49.28
C GLU A 314 -78.83 26.61 50.06
N LYS A 315 -78.16 27.59 49.41
CA LYS A 315 -78.41 29.05 49.41
C LYS A 315 -77.14 29.81 48.99
N ALA A 316 -76.92 29.93 47.68
CA ALA A 316 -76.14 31.03 47.09
C ALA A 316 -76.36 31.10 45.56
N ALA A 317 -77.59 30.81 45.12
CA ALA A 317 -78.09 31.13 43.79
C ALA A 317 -79.03 32.32 43.95
N GLN A 318 -78.46 33.52 44.02
CA GLN A 318 -79.11 34.83 43.92
C GLN A 318 -77.99 35.86 44.02
N GLN A 319 -77.87 36.75 43.02
CA GLN A 319 -76.71 37.60 42.69
C GLN A 319 -75.69 36.80 41.85
N MET A 320 -75.56 36.94 40.53
CA MET A 320 -75.73 38.11 39.68
C MET A 320 -76.28 37.67 38.33
N THR A 321 -77.61 37.58 38.27
CA THR A 321 -78.42 37.50 37.05
C THR A 321 -78.72 38.93 36.57
N THR A 322 -77.68 39.73 36.29
CA THR A 322 -77.83 41.15 35.90
C THR A 322 -76.67 41.64 35.02
N ALA A 323 -76.35 40.93 33.93
CA ALA A 323 -75.47 41.45 32.88
C ALA A 323 -75.71 40.76 31.53
N ALA A 324 -76.96 40.39 31.25
CA ALA A 324 -77.38 39.81 29.98
C ALA A 324 -78.75 40.38 29.60
N GLU A 325 -78.81 41.68 29.32
CA GLU A 325 -79.91 42.32 28.57
C GLU A 325 -79.62 43.83 28.39
N SER A 326 -78.84 44.18 27.37
CA SER A 326 -78.96 45.49 26.70
C SER A 326 -78.18 45.47 25.39
N LEU A 327 -78.81 45.01 24.31
CA LEU A 327 -78.45 45.43 22.96
C LEU A 327 -79.06 46.81 22.70
N PRO A 328 -78.29 47.73 22.10
CA PRO A 328 -78.84 48.65 21.12
C PRO A 328 -78.37 48.23 19.73
N SER A 329 -79.33 47.87 18.90
CA SER A 329 -79.20 47.87 17.44
C SER A 329 -78.81 49.28 16.97
N SER A 330 -77.67 49.41 16.30
CA SER A 330 -77.46 50.51 15.36
C SER A 330 -76.45 50.07 14.30
N ARG A 331 -76.90 50.07 13.05
CA ARG A 331 -76.06 49.92 11.84
C ARG A 331 -74.95 50.96 11.89
N ARG A 332 -73.71 50.55 12.15
CA ARG A 332 -72.50 51.34 11.90
C ARG A 332 -71.72 50.66 10.78
N THR A 333 -71.36 51.44 9.78
CA THR A 333 -70.57 51.02 8.61
C THR A 333 -69.14 50.66 9.05
N GLU A 334 -68.51 49.75 8.31
CA GLU A 334 -67.18 49.16 8.58
C GLU A 334 -66.07 50.20 8.86
N GLN A 335 -66.22 51.43 8.36
CA GLN A 335 -65.28 52.55 8.58
C GLN A 335 -65.28 53.12 10.01
N ASP A 336 -66.41 53.13 10.72
CA ASP A 336 -66.47 53.63 12.11
C ASP A 336 -65.91 52.62 13.12
N LEU A 337 -65.96 51.32 12.79
CA LEU A 337 -65.33 50.27 13.57
C LEU A 337 -63.80 50.29 13.42
N GLN A 338 -63.30 50.63 12.24
CA GLN A 338 -61.86 50.76 12.00
C GLN A 338 -61.25 51.95 12.75
N ALA A 339 -61.91 53.12 12.77
CA ALA A 339 -61.42 54.29 13.51
C ALA A 339 -61.35 54.07 15.03
N LEU A 340 -62.36 53.41 15.61
CA LEU A 340 -62.35 53.05 17.04
C LEU A 340 -61.30 51.98 17.36
N GLN A 341 -61.07 51.02 16.44
CA GLN A 341 -59.99 50.05 16.58
C GLN A 341 -58.61 50.71 16.48
N GLU A 342 -58.43 51.72 15.63
CA GLU A 342 -57.17 52.47 15.52
C GLU A 342 -56.90 53.34 16.76
N GLU A 343 -57.91 53.98 17.35
CA GLU A 343 -57.79 54.69 18.63
C GLU A 343 -57.49 53.73 19.81
N GLU A 344 -58.12 52.56 19.83
CA GLU A 344 -57.85 51.55 20.87
C GLU A 344 -56.44 50.96 20.72
N VAL A 345 -56.00 50.70 19.49
CA VAL A 345 -54.63 50.23 19.18
C VAL A 345 -53.58 51.28 19.56
N THR A 346 -53.81 52.56 19.29
CA THR A 346 -52.86 53.63 19.66
C THR A 346 -52.82 53.86 21.18
N SER A 347 -53.95 53.75 21.88
CA SER A 347 -54.01 53.78 23.35
C SER A 347 -53.26 52.60 23.97
N LEU A 348 -53.46 51.38 23.46
CA LEU A 348 -52.74 50.18 23.90
C LEU A 348 -51.25 50.25 23.57
N GLN A 349 -50.88 50.83 22.42
CA GLN A 349 -49.48 51.10 22.08
C GLN A 349 -48.83 52.08 23.07
N GLY A 350 -49.51 53.16 23.45
CA GLY A 350 -49.01 54.09 24.47
C GLY A 350 -48.87 53.44 25.86
N GLN A 351 -49.81 52.57 26.25
CA GLN A 351 -49.71 51.80 27.50
C GLN A 351 -48.56 50.78 27.45
N LEU A 352 -48.34 50.13 26.30
CA LEU A 352 -47.21 49.23 26.09
C LEU A 352 -45.87 49.95 26.15
N GLU A 353 -45.76 51.15 25.57
CA GLU A 353 -44.55 51.98 25.68
C GLU A 353 -44.27 52.40 27.13
N GLN A 354 -45.30 52.81 27.87
CA GLN A 354 -45.16 53.17 29.28
C GLN A 354 -44.76 51.97 30.15
N LEU A 355 -45.32 50.78 29.89
CA LEU A 355 -44.90 49.55 30.56
C LEU A 355 -43.48 49.15 30.17
N SER A 356 -43.08 49.34 28.92
CA SER A 356 -41.71 49.09 28.45
C SER A 356 -40.71 49.96 29.21
N LEU A 357 -40.98 51.27 29.35
CA LEU A 357 -40.12 52.17 30.12
C LEU A 357 -40.01 51.77 31.60
N ARG A 358 -41.10 51.37 32.24
CA ARG A 358 -41.06 50.87 33.63
C ARG A 358 -40.28 49.57 33.76
N ILE A 359 -40.38 48.66 32.79
CA ILE A 359 -39.60 47.43 32.77
C ILE A 359 -38.11 47.74 32.59
N GLU A 360 -37.75 48.73 31.78
CA GLU A 360 -36.37 49.19 31.63
C GLU A 360 -35.81 49.81 32.92
N GLU A 361 -36.59 50.65 33.61
CA GLU A 361 -36.22 51.24 34.91
C GLU A 361 -36.00 50.16 35.98
N VAL A 362 -36.96 49.25 36.14
CA VAL A 362 -36.82 48.11 37.06
C VAL A 362 -35.65 47.22 36.65
N GLY A 363 -35.43 47.02 35.35
CA GLY A 363 -34.29 46.29 34.82
C GLY A 363 -32.95 46.95 35.16
N ALA A 364 -32.88 48.29 35.14
CA ALA A 364 -31.70 49.04 35.55
C ALA A 364 -31.44 48.91 37.06
N ASP A 365 -32.48 48.96 37.89
CA ASP A 365 -32.34 48.81 39.34
C ASP A 365 -31.98 47.38 39.76
N VAL A 366 -32.56 46.36 39.10
CA VAL A 366 -32.14 44.96 39.27
C VAL A 366 -30.66 44.80 38.93
N LYS A 367 -30.15 45.43 37.86
CA LYS A 367 -28.72 45.40 37.53
C LYS A 367 -27.87 46.05 38.63
N LYS A 368 -28.27 47.21 39.16
CA LYS A 368 -27.55 47.89 40.26
C LYS A 368 -27.50 47.02 41.52
N ILE A 369 -28.63 46.45 41.92
CA ILE A 369 -28.72 45.56 43.09
C ILE A 369 -27.89 44.29 42.88
N THR A 370 -27.91 43.72 41.67
CA THR A 370 -27.10 42.54 41.35
C THR A 370 -25.61 42.81 41.51
N VAL A 371 -25.13 43.96 41.04
CA VAL A 371 -23.73 44.38 41.22
C VAL A 371 -23.40 44.58 42.71
N ALA A 372 -24.26 45.25 43.47
CA ALA A 372 -24.06 45.44 44.91
C ALA A 372 -24.02 44.10 45.67
N ILE A 373 -24.91 43.15 45.35
CA ILE A 373 -24.91 41.80 45.93
C ILE A 373 -23.61 41.06 45.57
N SER A 374 -23.13 41.16 44.33
CA SER A 374 -21.86 40.52 43.97
C SER A 374 -20.68 41.11 44.74
N GLN A 375 -20.63 42.43 44.91
CA GLN A 375 -19.56 43.11 45.65
C GLN A 375 -19.56 42.69 47.13
N VAL A 376 -20.72 42.73 47.79
CA VAL A 376 -20.86 42.30 49.19
C VAL A 376 -20.54 40.81 49.35
N SER A 377 -20.95 39.97 48.39
CA SER A 377 -20.62 38.53 48.41
C SER A 377 -19.11 38.30 48.35
N ASP A 378 -18.40 39.04 47.50
CA ASP A 378 -16.95 38.89 47.36
C ASP A 378 -16.19 39.45 48.56
N GLU A 379 -16.62 40.56 49.15
CA GLU A 379 -16.09 41.06 50.42
C GLU A 379 -16.28 40.06 51.57
N LEU A 380 -17.44 39.40 51.61
CA LEU A 380 -17.75 38.40 52.63
C LEU A 380 -16.83 37.18 52.47
N LYS A 381 -16.64 36.67 51.25
CA LYS A 381 -15.68 35.59 50.97
C LYS A 381 -14.26 35.96 51.38
N GLN A 382 -13.81 37.19 51.09
CA GLN A 382 -12.48 37.65 51.50
C GLN A 382 -12.33 37.70 53.02
N LYS A 383 -13.36 38.18 53.74
CA LYS A 383 -13.36 38.19 55.21
C LYS A 383 -13.39 36.78 55.80
N GLU A 384 -14.13 35.85 55.21
CA GLU A 384 -14.16 34.44 55.63
C GLU A 384 -12.78 33.78 55.47
N LEU A 385 -12.12 33.97 54.32
CA LEU A 385 -10.75 33.48 54.11
C LEU A 385 -9.78 34.07 55.14
N GLY A 386 -9.82 35.39 55.35
CA GLY A 386 -8.97 36.06 56.34
C GLY A 386 -9.25 35.60 57.78
N ASN A 387 -10.50 35.30 58.12
CA ASN A 387 -10.85 34.74 59.43
C ASN A 387 -10.36 33.30 59.57
N ALA A 388 -10.47 32.46 58.54
CA ALA A 388 -9.95 31.11 58.56
C ALA A 388 -8.44 31.07 58.76
N GLU A 389 -7.69 31.95 58.08
CA GLU A 389 -6.25 32.11 58.27
C GLU A 389 -5.89 32.55 59.70
N LYS A 390 -6.63 33.53 60.24
CA LYS A 390 -6.44 33.99 61.63
C LYS A 390 -6.78 32.90 62.65
N GLU A 391 -7.85 32.14 62.43
CA GLU A 391 -8.20 31.00 63.27
C GLU A 391 -7.12 29.92 63.25
N GLN A 392 -6.58 29.58 62.08
CA GLN A 392 -5.47 28.64 61.97
C GLN A 392 -4.23 29.17 62.70
N SER A 393 -3.89 30.45 62.51
CA SER A 393 -2.78 31.08 63.23
C SER A 393 -3.00 31.06 64.75
N LEU A 394 -4.21 31.36 65.22
CA LEU A 394 -4.57 31.29 66.64
C LEU A 394 -4.50 29.86 67.18
N ARG A 395 -4.94 28.86 66.41
CA ARG A 395 -4.81 27.44 66.80
C ARG A 395 -3.35 27.04 66.96
N VAL A 396 -2.49 27.39 66.00
CA VAL A 396 -1.05 27.13 66.08
C VAL A 396 -0.42 27.86 67.27
N LYS A 397 -0.73 29.15 67.47
CA LYS A 397 -0.23 29.92 68.62
C LYS A 397 -0.69 29.36 69.95
N LYS A 398 -1.95 28.94 70.07
CA LYS A 398 -2.49 28.30 71.27
C LYS A 398 -1.78 26.99 71.56
N GLN A 399 -1.65 26.11 70.57
CA GLN A 399 -0.90 24.85 70.70
C GLN A 399 0.57 25.10 71.07
N THR A 400 1.21 26.12 70.49
CA THR A 400 2.58 26.50 70.84
C THR A 400 2.65 26.96 72.30
N MET A 401 1.68 27.76 72.73
CA MET A 401 1.61 28.26 74.11
C MET A 401 1.35 27.14 75.13
N ASP A 402 0.54 26.14 74.76
CA ASP A 402 0.28 24.94 75.57
C ASP A 402 1.54 24.05 75.71
N LEU A 403 2.48 24.14 74.75
CA LEU A 403 3.74 23.36 74.74
C LEU A 403 4.93 24.08 75.40
N LEU A 404 4.82 25.39 75.71
CA LEU A 404 5.87 26.18 76.37
C LEU A 404 6.25 25.72 77.80
N PRO A 405 5.32 25.22 78.63
CA PRO A 405 5.67 24.79 80.00
C PRO A 405 6.75 23.69 80.06
N ASP A 406 6.84 22.85 79.02
CA ASP A 406 7.84 21.78 78.86
C ASP A 406 8.73 22.01 77.61
N ALA A 407 9.13 23.26 77.37
CA ALA A 407 9.82 23.65 76.12
C ALA A 407 11.09 22.85 75.83
N GLU A 408 11.97 22.63 76.82
CA GLU A 408 13.25 21.93 76.62
C GLU A 408 13.03 20.45 76.23
N ASN A 409 12.18 19.73 76.98
CA ASN A 409 11.82 18.34 76.69
C ASN A 409 11.12 18.18 75.33
N ASN A 410 10.28 19.15 74.94
CA ASN A 410 9.58 19.12 73.66
C ASN A 410 10.52 19.42 72.49
N LEU A 411 11.48 20.33 72.65
CA LEU A 411 12.53 20.60 71.67
C LEU A 411 13.41 19.38 71.44
N ASP A 412 13.84 18.69 72.50
CA ASP A 412 14.64 17.46 72.38
C ASP A 412 13.89 16.36 71.61
N LYS A 413 12.61 16.14 71.93
CA LYS A 413 11.77 15.17 71.20
C LYS A 413 11.60 15.55 69.72
N LEU A 414 11.40 16.84 69.42
CA LEU A 414 11.30 17.33 68.04
C LEU A 414 12.63 17.17 67.30
N GLN A 415 13.75 17.46 67.95
CA GLN A 415 15.08 17.27 67.37
C GLN A 415 15.30 15.79 67.01
N VAL A 416 14.99 14.86 67.92
CA VAL A 416 15.08 13.42 67.66
C VAL A 416 14.17 12.99 66.51
N LEU A 417 12.94 13.53 66.43
CA LEU A 417 12.03 13.25 65.32
C LEU A 417 12.54 13.81 63.99
N VAL A 418 13.09 15.02 63.98
CA VAL A 418 13.68 15.65 62.80
C VAL A 418 14.89 14.86 62.33
N GLU A 419 15.82 14.52 63.23
CA GLU A 419 16.99 13.70 62.92
C GLU A 419 16.60 12.30 62.42
N GLY A 420 15.60 11.66 63.06
CA GLY A 420 15.04 10.40 62.61
C GLY A 420 14.40 10.51 61.22
N SER A 421 13.68 11.60 60.94
CA SER A 421 13.09 11.86 59.63
C SER A 421 14.15 12.11 58.55
N ALA A 422 15.20 12.88 58.85
CA ALA A 422 16.31 13.15 57.96
C ALA A 422 17.07 11.85 57.60
N LYS A 423 17.37 11.01 58.60
CA LYS A 423 17.97 9.68 58.39
C LYS A 423 17.09 8.81 57.50
N ARG A 424 15.77 8.80 57.70
CA ARG A 424 14.82 8.07 56.84
C ARG A 424 14.87 8.58 55.40
N VAL A 425 14.82 9.90 55.18
CA VAL A 425 14.90 10.49 53.83
C VAL A 425 16.19 10.10 53.11
N VAL A 426 17.34 10.18 53.79
CA VAL A 426 18.63 9.75 53.21
C VAL A 426 18.62 8.26 52.87
N SER A 427 18.08 7.42 53.76
CA SER A 427 17.97 5.97 53.49
C SER A 427 17.09 5.68 52.27
N LEU A 428 15.95 6.36 52.13
CA LEU A 428 15.05 6.22 50.99
C LEU A 428 15.69 6.72 49.69
N ALA A 429 16.42 7.83 49.73
CA ALA A 429 17.19 8.33 48.60
C ALA A 429 18.25 7.31 48.14
N SER A 430 18.95 6.67 49.08
CA SER A 430 19.93 5.63 48.75
C SER A 430 19.29 4.39 48.12
N GLN A 431 18.11 3.97 48.61
CA GLN A 431 17.36 2.85 48.03
C GLN A 431 16.83 3.21 46.65
N TRP A 432 16.31 4.42 46.48
CA TRP A 432 15.85 4.93 45.19
C TRP A 432 16.97 4.98 44.17
N GLU A 433 18.16 5.47 44.52
CA GLU A 433 19.26 5.57 43.57
C GLU A 433 19.76 4.19 43.10
N LYS A 434 19.72 3.17 43.97
CA LYS A 434 20.01 1.78 43.58
C LYS A 434 19.08 1.25 42.48
N HIS A 435 17.84 1.72 42.42
CA HIS A 435 16.88 1.34 41.37
C HIS A 435 16.91 2.29 40.17
N ARG A 436 17.09 3.59 40.41
CA ARG A 436 17.10 4.62 39.37
C ARG A 436 18.31 4.50 38.44
N ALA A 437 19.50 4.28 38.99
CA ALA A 437 20.72 4.16 38.19
C ALA A 437 20.65 3.06 37.12
N PRO A 438 20.29 1.79 37.43
CA PRO A 438 20.18 0.75 36.40
C PRO A 438 19.07 1.03 35.38
N LEU A 439 17.94 1.61 35.80
CA LEU A 439 16.87 2.00 34.86
C LEU A 439 17.32 3.09 33.88
N ILE A 440 18.11 4.07 34.33
CA ILE A 440 18.69 5.09 33.45
C ILE A 440 19.68 4.47 32.47
N GLU A 441 20.50 3.52 32.94
CA GLU A 441 21.47 2.83 32.09
C GLU A 441 20.77 1.95 31.04
N GLU A 442 19.73 1.19 31.43
CA GLU A 442 18.90 0.45 30.49
C GLU A 442 18.20 1.38 29.48
N HIS A 443 17.69 2.52 29.93
CA HIS A 443 17.09 3.51 29.05
C HIS A 443 18.08 4.04 28.02
N ARG A 444 19.32 4.35 28.43
CA ARG A 444 20.40 4.74 27.51
C ARG A 444 20.73 3.63 26.52
N ARG A 445 20.92 2.40 27.00
CA ARG A 445 21.21 1.24 26.15
C ARG A 445 20.12 0.99 25.11
N LEU A 446 18.85 1.06 25.52
CA LEU A 446 17.70 0.90 24.62
C LEU A 446 17.62 2.03 23.60
N LYS A 447 17.94 3.27 23.99
CA LYS A 447 17.97 4.42 23.09
C LYS A 447 19.06 4.27 22.02
N GLU A 448 20.25 3.81 22.41
CA GLU A 448 21.34 3.51 21.47
C GLU A 448 20.96 2.38 20.50
N LEU A 449 20.35 1.30 21.00
CA LEU A 449 19.88 0.18 20.17
C LEU A 449 18.79 0.61 19.18
N CYS A 450 17.87 1.48 19.58
CA CYS A 450 16.87 2.04 18.68
C CYS A 450 17.53 2.89 17.60
N SER A 451 18.47 3.76 17.98
CA SER A 451 19.19 4.61 17.02
C SER A 451 20.02 3.80 16.02
N SER A 452 20.71 2.75 16.46
CA SER A 452 21.48 1.87 15.57
C SER A 452 20.55 1.12 14.60
N ARG A 453 19.41 0.61 15.08
CA ARG A 453 18.40 -0.04 14.23
C ARG A 453 17.80 0.92 13.20
N GLU A 454 17.54 2.17 13.57
CA GLU A 454 17.07 3.20 12.63
C GLU A 454 18.12 3.52 11.56
N LEU A 455 19.39 3.63 11.95
CA LEU A 455 20.50 3.81 11.01
C LEU A 455 20.64 2.63 10.04
N GLU A 456 20.55 1.39 10.54
CA GLU A 456 20.60 0.20 9.69
C GLU A 456 19.41 0.13 8.74
N SER A 457 18.20 0.45 9.22
CA SER A 457 16.99 0.49 8.42
C SER A 457 17.10 1.52 7.29
N THR A 458 17.54 2.73 7.61
CA THR A 458 17.74 3.79 6.61
C THR A 458 18.82 3.44 5.59
N ARG A 459 19.92 2.80 6.01
CA ARG A 459 20.94 2.27 5.12
C ARG A 459 20.38 1.21 4.16
N ARG A 460 19.65 0.21 4.68
CA ARG A 460 19.01 -0.84 3.86
C ARG A 460 18.01 -0.23 2.87
N LEU A 461 17.23 0.76 3.29
CA LEU A 461 16.32 1.48 2.39
C LEU A 461 17.07 2.22 1.28
N SER A 462 18.22 2.82 1.57
CA SER A 462 19.06 3.46 0.54
C SER A 462 19.63 2.44 -0.44
N GLU A 463 20.06 1.27 0.05
CA GLU A 463 20.56 0.18 -0.79
C GLU A 463 19.46 -0.35 -1.71
N ILE A 464 18.25 -0.56 -1.20
CA ILE A 464 17.07 -0.96 -2.00
C ILE A 464 16.76 0.07 -3.08
N LYS A 465 16.76 1.37 -2.75
CA LYS A 465 16.57 2.44 -3.73
C LYS A 465 17.64 2.40 -4.82
N GLY A 466 18.90 2.19 -4.45
CA GLY A 466 20.00 2.03 -5.41
C GLY A 466 19.85 0.82 -6.31
N LEU A 467 19.37 -0.31 -5.79
CA LEU A 467 19.08 -1.50 -6.60
C LEU A 467 17.91 -1.27 -7.57
N HIS A 468 16.84 -0.61 -7.13
CA HIS A 468 15.72 -0.26 -8.02
C HIS A 468 16.15 0.67 -9.15
N GLU A 469 17.05 1.62 -8.90
CA GLU A 469 17.63 2.47 -9.94
C GLU A 469 18.41 1.65 -10.97
N LYS A 470 19.28 0.74 -10.50
CA LYS A 470 20.05 -0.16 -11.39
C LYS A 470 19.15 -1.07 -12.22
N ILE A 471 18.09 -1.62 -11.63
CA ILE A 471 17.10 -2.44 -12.35
C ILE A 471 16.43 -1.61 -13.46
N ARG A 472 16.05 -0.36 -13.16
CA ARG A 472 15.44 0.53 -14.16
C ARG A 472 16.40 0.81 -15.31
N GLN A 473 17.65 1.17 -15.00
CA GLN A 473 18.68 1.42 -16.00
C GLN A 473 18.92 0.18 -16.89
N ALA A 474 19.05 -1.00 -16.28
CA ALA A 474 19.22 -2.26 -17.01
C ALA A 474 18.00 -2.58 -17.91
N ALA A 475 16.78 -2.32 -17.44
CA ALA A 475 15.57 -2.52 -18.23
C ALA A 475 15.49 -1.56 -19.42
N GLU A 476 15.86 -0.29 -19.24
CA GLU A 476 15.93 0.69 -20.32
C GLU A 476 17.00 0.32 -21.36
N GLU A 477 18.18 -0.12 -20.91
CA GLU A 477 19.24 -0.61 -21.79
C GLU A 477 18.80 -1.86 -22.57
N ALA A 478 18.13 -2.80 -21.91
CA ALA A 478 17.60 -3.99 -22.56
C ALA A 478 16.59 -3.60 -23.65
N LYS A 479 15.67 -2.69 -23.35
CA LYS A 479 14.69 -2.18 -24.33
C LYS A 479 15.36 -1.48 -25.52
N LYS A 480 16.40 -0.66 -25.28
CA LYS A 480 17.18 -0.02 -26.34
C LYS A 480 17.89 -1.04 -27.23
N LYS A 481 18.55 -2.03 -26.61
CA LYS A 481 19.26 -3.11 -27.32
C LYS A 481 18.30 -4.00 -28.11
N GLU A 482 17.12 -4.30 -27.56
CA GLU A 482 16.08 -5.06 -28.26
C GLU A 482 15.52 -4.28 -29.46
N GLY A 483 15.35 -2.96 -29.33
CA GLY A 483 15.00 -2.07 -30.43
C GLY A 483 16.04 -2.10 -31.57
N LEU A 484 17.32 -1.95 -31.21
CA LEU A 484 18.45 -2.04 -32.16
C LEU A 484 18.54 -3.43 -32.82
N TYR A 485 18.38 -4.50 -32.04
CA TYR A 485 18.37 -5.86 -32.57
C TYR A 485 17.26 -6.05 -33.60
N ARG A 486 16.06 -5.54 -33.31
CA ARG A 486 14.92 -5.62 -34.24
C ARG A 486 15.20 -4.87 -35.54
N GLN A 487 15.82 -3.68 -35.46
CA GLN A 487 16.26 -2.92 -36.64
C GLN A 487 17.31 -3.69 -37.46
N LEU A 488 18.36 -4.19 -36.81
CA LEU A 488 19.42 -4.98 -37.45
C LEU A 488 18.88 -6.25 -38.11
N MET A 489 17.89 -6.92 -37.49
CA MET A 489 17.23 -8.08 -38.08
C MET A 489 16.46 -7.70 -39.34
N THR A 490 15.72 -6.59 -39.34
CA THR A 490 15.02 -6.12 -40.55
C THR A 490 15.99 -5.76 -41.67
N GLU A 491 17.12 -5.12 -41.35
CA GLU A 491 18.18 -4.84 -42.32
C GLU A 491 18.76 -6.15 -42.87
N PHE A 492 19.12 -7.09 -41.99
CA PHE A 492 19.66 -8.39 -42.39
C PHE A 492 18.70 -9.19 -43.29
N GLU A 493 17.39 -9.08 -43.07
CA GLU A 493 16.39 -9.73 -43.94
C GLU A 493 16.31 -9.13 -45.34
N THR A 494 16.58 -7.83 -45.48
CA THR A 494 16.59 -7.12 -46.77
C THR A 494 17.90 -7.29 -47.55
N LEU A 495 18.99 -7.69 -46.88
CA LEU A 495 20.26 -7.97 -47.55
C LEU A 495 20.17 -9.25 -48.42
N PRO A 496 20.81 -9.27 -49.61
CA PRO A 496 20.93 -10.46 -50.43
C PRO A 496 21.65 -11.59 -49.68
N LYS A 497 21.01 -12.77 -49.57
CA LYS A 497 21.53 -13.94 -48.84
C LYS A 497 22.26 -14.94 -49.74
N ASP A 498 22.42 -14.60 -51.01
CA ASP A 498 22.83 -15.52 -52.08
C ASP A 498 24.30 -15.94 -51.98
N VAL A 499 25.13 -15.14 -51.29
CA VAL A 499 26.56 -15.41 -51.13
C VAL A 499 26.92 -15.45 -49.65
N SER A 500 27.34 -16.63 -49.19
CA SER A 500 27.75 -16.82 -47.80
C SER A 500 28.98 -15.97 -47.47
N ARG A 501 29.08 -15.49 -46.22
CA ARG A 501 30.29 -14.80 -45.71
C ARG A 501 31.56 -15.60 -45.98
N SER A 502 31.48 -16.93 -45.90
CA SER A 502 32.59 -17.84 -46.21
C SER A 502 33.08 -17.66 -47.64
N ALA A 503 32.19 -17.54 -48.62
CA ALA A 503 32.56 -17.35 -50.02
C ALA A 503 33.28 -16.02 -50.25
N TYR A 504 32.80 -14.93 -49.62
CA TYR A 504 33.53 -13.64 -49.66
C TYR A 504 34.91 -13.74 -48.99
N THR A 505 34.98 -14.42 -47.85
CA THR A 505 36.24 -14.57 -47.10
C THR A 505 37.24 -15.41 -47.89
N GLN A 506 36.80 -16.51 -48.51
CA GLN A 506 37.62 -17.35 -49.38
C GLN A 506 38.11 -16.56 -50.60
N ARG A 507 37.22 -15.83 -51.28
CA ARG A 507 37.62 -15.00 -52.43
C ARG A 507 38.62 -13.92 -52.06
N ILE A 508 38.47 -13.27 -50.90
CA ILE A 508 39.44 -12.29 -50.38
C ILE A 508 40.77 -12.99 -50.08
N LEU A 509 40.76 -14.16 -49.45
CA LEU A 509 41.97 -14.93 -49.14
C LEU A 509 42.68 -15.40 -50.41
N GLU A 510 41.95 -15.80 -51.45
CA GLU A 510 42.49 -16.14 -52.77
C GLU A 510 43.14 -14.92 -53.43
N ILE A 511 42.46 -13.77 -53.42
CA ILE A 511 43.04 -12.52 -53.94
C ILE A 511 44.32 -12.17 -53.18
N VAL A 512 44.31 -12.26 -51.84
CA VAL A 512 45.50 -12.02 -51.01
C VAL A 512 46.61 -13.02 -51.33
N GLY A 513 46.28 -14.29 -51.55
CA GLY A 513 47.22 -15.33 -51.96
C GLY A 513 47.85 -15.03 -53.31
N ASN A 514 47.05 -14.59 -54.29
CA ASN A 514 47.52 -14.20 -55.61
C ASN A 514 48.43 -12.97 -55.54
N ILE A 515 48.08 -11.96 -54.74
CA ILE A 515 48.92 -10.77 -54.52
C ILE A 515 50.27 -11.17 -53.89
N LYS A 516 50.29 -12.14 -52.97
CA LYS A 516 51.55 -12.64 -52.39
C LYS A 516 52.43 -13.33 -53.44
N LYS A 517 51.85 -14.22 -54.25
CA LYS A 517 52.57 -14.89 -55.35
C LYS A 517 53.14 -13.88 -56.34
N GLN A 518 52.35 -12.88 -56.73
CA GLN A 518 52.82 -11.80 -57.60
C GLN A 518 53.99 -11.03 -56.99
N LYS A 519 53.97 -10.72 -55.68
CA LYS A 519 55.09 -10.06 -55.02
C LYS A 519 56.36 -10.90 -55.01
N GLU A 520 56.24 -12.21 -54.78
CA GLU A 520 57.37 -13.14 -54.83
C GLU A 520 57.98 -13.19 -56.24
N GLU A 521 57.15 -13.27 -57.27
CA GLU A 521 57.58 -13.28 -58.67
C GLU A 521 58.22 -11.95 -59.09
N ILE A 522 57.65 -10.81 -58.70
CA ILE A 522 58.27 -9.49 -58.89
C ILE A 522 59.64 -9.43 -58.21
N THR A 523 59.75 -9.95 -56.98
CA THR A 523 61.03 -9.97 -56.25
C THR A 523 62.08 -10.82 -56.98
N LYS A 524 61.66 -11.95 -57.54
CA LYS A 524 62.53 -12.79 -58.38
C LYS A 524 62.99 -12.05 -59.63
N ILE A 525 62.07 -11.45 -60.38
CA ILE A 525 62.39 -10.65 -61.59
C ILE A 525 63.36 -9.51 -61.25
N LEU A 526 63.17 -8.83 -60.11
CA LEU A 526 64.08 -7.80 -59.64
C LEU A 526 65.48 -8.33 -59.30
N SER A 527 65.59 -9.55 -58.74
CA SER A 527 66.89 -10.19 -58.51
C SER A 527 67.58 -10.51 -59.83
N ASP A 528 66.86 -11.18 -60.74
CA ASP A 528 67.38 -11.57 -62.05
C ASP A 528 67.83 -10.32 -62.85
N THR A 529 67.06 -9.23 -62.77
CA THR A 529 67.41 -7.94 -63.41
C THR A 529 68.68 -7.34 -62.80
N LYS A 530 68.84 -7.41 -61.47
CA LYS A 530 70.07 -6.94 -60.80
C LYS A 530 71.28 -7.77 -61.18
N ASP A 531 71.12 -9.08 -61.32
CA ASP A 531 72.22 -9.96 -61.68
C ASP A 531 72.61 -9.79 -63.16
N LEU A 532 71.65 -9.67 -64.07
CA LEU A 532 71.90 -9.26 -65.45
C LEU A 532 72.62 -7.91 -65.52
N GLN A 533 72.22 -6.91 -64.73
CA GLN A 533 72.91 -5.62 -64.70
C GLN A 533 74.37 -5.74 -64.21
N LYS A 534 74.64 -6.60 -63.21
CA LYS A 534 76.02 -6.86 -62.77
C LYS A 534 76.83 -7.56 -63.85
N GLU A 535 76.25 -8.52 -64.55
CA GLU A 535 76.91 -9.22 -65.66
C GLU A 535 77.25 -8.25 -66.80
N ILE A 536 76.29 -7.40 -67.20
CA ILE A 536 76.51 -6.33 -68.19
C ILE A 536 77.67 -5.44 -67.74
N ASN A 537 77.60 -4.87 -66.52
CA ASN A 537 78.65 -3.98 -66.02
C ASN A 537 80.02 -4.69 -65.91
N SER A 538 80.04 -5.97 -65.53
CA SER A 538 81.26 -6.79 -65.45
C SER A 538 81.87 -7.03 -66.83
N LEU A 539 81.05 -7.34 -67.84
CA LEU A 539 81.48 -7.54 -69.22
C LEU A 539 81.94 -6.23 -69.85
N THR A 540 81.20 -5.12 -69.68
CA THR A 540 81.61 -3.78 -70.13
C THR A 540 82.95 -3.39 -69.50
N GLY A 541 83.10 -3.53 -68.19
CA GLY A 541 84.36 -3.22 -67.51
C GLY A 541 85.51 -4.16 -67.91
N LYS A 542 85.23 -5.42 -68.28
CA LYS A 542 86.25 -6.33 -68.85
C LYS A 542 86.65 -5.86 -70.24
N LEU A 543 85.70 -5.52 -71.11
CA LEU A 543 85.92 -4.99 -72.45
C LEU A 543 86.85 -3.77 -72.40
N ASP A 544 86.50 -2.75 -71.61
CA ASP A 544 87.28 -1.51 -71.48
C ASP A 544 88.72 -1.77 -71.02
N ARG A 545 88.89 -2.61 -69.99
CA ARG A 545 90.23 -2.97 -69.48
C ARG A 545 91.05 -3.74 -70.50
N THR A 546 90.45 -4.71 -71.19
CA THR A 546 91.13 -5.49 -72.24
C THR A 546 91.50 -4.61 -73.43
N PHE A 547 90.62 -3.67 -73.82
CA PHE A 547 90.90 -2.74 -74.89
C PHE A 547 92.04 -1.78 -74.50
N ALA A 548 92.01 -1.17 -73.31
CA ALA A 548 93.07 -0.27 -72.87
C ALA A 548 94.47 -0.91 -72.87
N VAL A 549 94.59 -2.16 -72.38
CA VAL A 549 95.86 -2.90 -72.41
C VAL A 549 96.29 -3.20 -73.84
N THR A 550 95.35 -3.61 -74.71
CA THR A 550 95.65 -3.93 -76.11
C THR A 550 96.05 -2.67 -76.88
N ASP A 551 95.33 -1.56 -76.68
CA ASP A 551 95.61 -0.25 -77.26
C ASP A 551 97.02 0.24 -76.87
N GLU A 552 97.37 0.20 -75.57
CA GLU A 552 98.70 0.59 -75.11
C GLU A 552 99.83 -0.27 -75.70
N LEU A 553 99.67 -1.60 -75.72
CA LEU A 553 100.69 -2.51 -76.23
C LEU A 553 100.91 -2.32 -77.73
N VAL A 554 99.83 -2.29 -78.51
CA VAL A 554 99.90 -2.10 -79.95
C VAL A 554 100.39 -0.69 -80.30
N PHE A 555 100.04 0.34 -79.52
CA PHE A 555 100.54 1.70 -79.71
C PHE A 555 102.05 1.82 -79.46
N LYS A 556 102.57 1.15 -78.41
CA LYS A 556 104.02 1.13 -78.12
C LYS A 556 104.82 0.51 -79.28
N ASP A 557 104.33 -0.57 -79.86
CA ASP A 557 104.99 -1.28 -80.96
C ASP A 557 104.80 -0.58 -82.31
N ALA A 558 103.66 0.10 -82.53
CA ALA A 558 103.37 0.90 -83.72
C ALA A 558 104.32 2.09 -83.93
N LYS A 559 105.04 2.53 -82.89
CA LYS A 559 106.11 3.54 -83.01
C LYS A 559 107.35 3.01 -83.74
N LYS A 560 107.59 1.70 -83.70
CA LYS A 560 108.81 1.07 -84.22
C LYS A 560 108.63 0.45 -85.61
N ASP A 561 107.43 -0.05 -85.91
CA ASP A 561 107.15 -0.83 -87.14
C ASP A 561 105.92 -0.28 -87.89
N GLU A 562 106.06 -0.07 -89.20
CA GLU A 562 104.99 0.42 -90.08
C GLU A 562 103.84 -0.59 -90.21
N SER A 563 104.13 -1.88 -90.16
CA SER A 563 103.11 -2.93 -90.23
C SER A 563 102.22 -2.91 -88.99
N VAL A 564 102.81 -2.72 -87.81
CA VAL A 564 102.10 -2.59 -86.52
C VAL A 564 101.32 -1.27 -86.46
N ARG A 565 101.80 -0.21 -87.13
CA ARG A 565 101.02 1.04 -87.27
C ARG A 565 99.73 0.86 -88.06
N LYS A 566 99.74 0.05 -89.12
CA LYS A 566 98.51 -0.33 -89.83
C LYS A 566 97.59 -1.16 -88.93
N ALA A 567 98.14 -2.11 -88.17
CA ALA A 567 97.38 -2.91 -87.21
C ALA A 567 96.75 -2.04 -86.10
N TYR A 568 97.44 -1.01 -85.60
CA TYR A 568 96.89 -0.04 -84.64
C TYR A 568 95.68 0.70 -85.21
N LYS A 569 95.76 1.18 -86.45
CA LYS A 569 94.61 1.84 -87.12
C LYS A 569 93.42 0.89 -87.28
N TYR A 570 93.68 -0.38 -87.60
CA TYR A 570 92.62 -1.39 -87.66
C TYR A 570 92.02 -1.71 -86.28
N LEU A 571 92.82 -1.74 -85.22
CA LEU A 571 92.35 -1.93 -83.84
C LEU A 571 91.44 -0.77 -83.38
N ALA A 572 91.86 0.47 -83.62
CA ALA A 572 91.07 1.66 -83.30
C ALA A 572 89.75 1.68 -84.09
N ALA A 573 89.81 1.40 -85.40
CA ALA A 573 88.61 1.30 -86.24
C ALA A 573 87.68 0.15 -85.82
N LEU A 574 88.24 -0.99 -85.39
CA LEU A 574 87.45 -2.11 -84.86
C LEU A 574 86.71 -1.71 -83.58
N HIS A 575 87.40 -1.05 -82.65
CA HIS A 575 86.77 -0.58 -81.41
C HIS A 575 85.66 0.44 -81.70
N GLU A 576 85.91 1.43 -82.56
CA GLU A 576 84.90 2.41 -82.96
C GLU A 576 83.67 1.74 -83.60
N ASN A 577 83.88 0.79 -84.52
CA ASN A 577 82.79 0.03 -85.13
C ASN A 577 82.03 -0.81 -84.10
N CYS A 578 82.71 -1.43 -83.14
CA CYS A 578 82.07 -2.17 -82.04
C CYS A 578 81.28 -1.25 -81.10
N THR A 579 81.79 -0.05 -80.79
CA THR A 579 81.06 0.96 -80.00
C THR A 579 79.80 1.42 -80.74
N GLN A 580 79.90 1.70 -82.04
CA GLN A 580 78.74 2.03 -82.87
C GLN A 580 77.73 0.87 -82.92
N LEU A 581 78.20 -0.38 -83.03
CA LEU A 581 77.33 -1.55 -82.99
C LEU A 581 76.57 -1.66 -81.66
N ILE A 582 77.26 -1.49 -80.51
CA ILE A 582 76.63 -1.48 -79.19
C ILE A 582 75.55 -0.40 -79.12
N GLN A 583 75.85 0.83 -79.56
CA GLN A 583 74.87 1.92 -79.59
C GLN A 583 73.65 1.58 -80.45
N THR A 584 73.84 1.02 -81.66
CA THR A 584 72.71 0.63 -82.52
C THR A 584 71.85 -0.47 -81.90
N ILE A 585 72.44 -1.39 -81.13
CA ILE A 585 71.69 -2.43 -80.41
C ILE A 585 70.88 -1.81 -79.26
N GLU A 586 71.46 -0.86 -78.51
CA GLU A 586 70.77 -0.14 -77.45
C GLU A 586 69.60 0.70 -77.99
N ASP A 587 69.81 1.43 -79.09
CA ASP A 587 68.80 2.24 -79.79
C ASP A 587 67.70 1.35 -80.40
N THR A 588 68.06 0.19 -80.96
CA THR A 588 67.05 -0.79 -81.40
C THR A 588 66.23 -1.28 -80.20
N GLY A 589 66.87 -1.49 -79.05
CA GLY A 589 66.21 -1.88 -77.81
C GLY A 589 65.28 -0.83 -77.21
N THR A 590 65.57 0.48 -77.38
CA THR A 590 64.66 1.57 -76.97
C THR A 590 63.45 1.63 -77.91
N ILE A 591 63.68 1.60 -79.22
CA ILE A 591 62.61 1.64 -80.22
C ILE A 591 61.68 0.43 -80.07
N MET A 592 62.20 -0.78 -79.84
CA MET A 592 61.35 -1.97 -79.60
C MET A 592 60.47 -1.83 -78.37
N ARG A 593 60.95 -1.18 -77.29
CA ARG A 593 60.13 -0.90 -76.10
C ARG A 593 59.02 0.10 -76.42
N GLU A 594 59.35 1.19 -77.12
CA GLU A 594 58.37 2.19 -77.54
C GLU A 594 57.29 1.60 -78.47
N ILE A 595 57.68 0.74 -79.41
CA ILE A 595 56.74 0.01 -80.27
C ILE A 595 55.79 -0.81 -79.42
N ARG A 596 56.31 -1.56 -78.45
CA ARG A 596 55.48 -2.41 -77.60
C ARG A 596 54.51 -1.60 -76.73
N ASP A 597 54.96 -0.47 -76.19
CA ASP A 597 54.12 0.44 -75.40
C ASP A 597 52.98 1.04 -76.25
N LEU A 598 53.28 1.39 -77.51
CA LEU A 598 52.26 1.84 -78.47
C LEU A 598 51.29 0.72 -78.87
N GLU A 599 51.78 -0.49 -79.07
CA GLU A 599 50.93 -1.68 -79.32
C GLU A 599 49.98 -1.94 -78.15
N GLU A 600 50.47 -1.87 -76.91
CA GLU A 600 49.65 -2.02 -75.71
C GLU A 600 48.58 -0.92 -75.62
N GLN A 601 48.93 0.34 -75.92
CA GLN A 601 47.95 1.42 -76.00
C GLN A 601 46.88 1.19 -77.07
N ILE A 602 47.27 0.70 -78.25
CA ILE A 602 46.33 0.34 -79.33
C ILE A 602 45.38 -0.77 -78.87
N GLU A 603 45.90 -1.82 -78.23
CA GLU A 603 45.08 -2.92 -77.71
C GLU A 603 44.11 -2.44 -76.63
N THR A 604 44.57 -1.54 -75.75
CA THR A 604 43.73 -0.93 -74.72
C THR A 604 42.60 -0.10 -75.32
N GLU A 605 42.86 0.72 -76.34
CA GLU A 605 41.84 1.51 -77.04
C GLU A 605 40.87 0.63 -77.84
N ASN A 606 41.37 -0.42 -78.51
CA ASN A 606 40.53 -1.40 -79.19
C ASN A 606 39.62 -2.16 -78.21
N GLY A 607 40.12 -2.49 -77.02
CA GLY A 607 39.36 -3.15 -75.95
C GLY A 607 38.16 -2.34 -75.44
N LYS A 608 38.19 -1.01 -75.55
CA LYS A 608 37.08 -0.13 -75.13
C LYS A 608 35.85 -0.22 -76.04
N LYS A 609 35.95 -0.88 -77.21
CA LYS A 609 34.83 -1.09 -78.17
C LYS A 609 34.05 0.20 -78.47
N THR A 610 34.73 1.34 -78.48
CA THR A 610 34.11 2.68 -78.63
C THR A 610 33.33 2.79 -79.94
N VAL A 611 33.87 2.27 -81.04
CA VAL A 611 33.20 2.26 -82.34
C VAL A 611 31.90 1.46 -82.30
N SER A 612 31.92 0.24 -81.77
CA SER A 612 30.71 -0.61 -81.64
C SER A 612 29.67 0.02 -80.71
N ASN A 613 30.10 0.68 -79.64
CA ASN A 613 29.19 1.40 -78.74
C ASN A 613 28.56 2.62 -79.44
N LEU A 614 29.33 3.36 -80.24
CA LEU A 614 28.82 4.49 -81.03
C LEU A 614 27.87 4.03 -82.15
N GLU A 615 28.14 2.90 -82.80
CA GLU A 615 27.24 2.29 -83.78
C GLU A 615 25.89 1.92 -83.16
N LYS A 616 25.89 1.28 -81.99
CA LYS A 616 24.66 0.97 -81.24
C LYS A 616 23.87 2.23 -80.87
N ILE A 617 24.54 3.25 -80.37
CA ILE A 617 23.90 4.53 -80.04
C ILE A 617 23.29 5.17 -81.29
N LEU A 618 23.95 5.08 -82.45
CA LEU A 618 23.43 5.57 -83.72
C LEU A 618 22.23 4.77 -84.22
N GLU A 619 22.23 3.44 -84.04
CA GLU A 619 21.08 2.59 -84.34
C GLU A 619 19.88 2.92 -83.45
N ASP A 620 20.08 3.03 -82.14
CA ASP A 620 19.06 3.41 -81.17
C ASP A 620 18.49 4.80 -81.49
N TYR A 621 19.35 5.77 -81.83
CA TYR A 621 18.93 7.10 -82.25
C TYR A 621 18.08 7.08 -83.53
N LYS A 622 18.44 6.25 -84.52
CA LYS A 622 17.63 6.07 -85.73
C LYS A 622 16.28 5.45 -85.41
N ALA A 623 16.23 4.44 -84.54
CA ALA A 623 14.99 3.79 -84.12
C ALA A 623 14.05 4.78 -83.41
N ILE A 624 14.56 5.57 -82.45
CA ILE A 624 13.80 6.61 -81.77
C ILE A 624 13.28 7.66 -82.76
N ARG A 625 14.09 8.05 -83.75
CA ARG A 625 13.66 9.01 -84.78
C ARG A 625 12.55 8.45 -85.67
N GLN A 626 12.62 7.16 -86.03
CA GLN A 626 11.56 6.48 -86.78
C GLN A 626 10.27 6.39 -85.94
N GLU A 627 10.37 5.99 -84.68
CA GLU A 627 9.22 5.91 -83.76
C GLU A 627 8.57 7.28 -83.56
N ASN A 628 9.37 8.33 -83.30
CA ASN A 628 8.87 9.71 -83.21
C ASN A 628 8.20 10.18 -84.50
N SER A 629 8.74 9.80 -85.67
CA SER A 629 8.10 10.13 -86.96
C SER A 629 6.76 9.40 -87.15
N ALA A 630 6.68 8.14 -86.72
CA ALA A 630 5.45 7.35 -86.77
C ALA A 630 4.39 7.88 -85.79
N LEU A 631 4.80 8.28 -84.58
CA LEU A 631 3.94 8.95 -83.61
C LEU A 631 3.45 10.31 -84.15
N ALA A 632 4.32 11.10 -84.75
CA ALA A 632 3.95 12.39 -85.36
C ALA A 632 3.02 12.22 -86.59
N ALA A 633 3.08 11.09 -87.29
CA ALA A 633 2.13 10.74 -88.35
C ALA A 633 0.77 10.34 -87.76
N LYS A 634 0.74 9.51 -86.72
CA LYS A 634 -0.50 9.14 -86.01
C LYS A 634 -1.22 10.33 -85.38
N ILE A 635 -0.46 11.30 -84.86
CA ILE A 635 -1.03 12.56 -84.33
C ILE A 635 -1.61 13.44 -85.45
N ARG A 636 -1.16 13.30 -86.70
CA ARG A 636 -1.70 14.04 -87.85
C ARG A 636 -2.93 13.37 -88.47
N GLU A 637 -3.14 12.08 -88.22
CA GLU A 637 -4.31 11.31 -88.69
C GLU A 637 -5.47 11.29 -87.68
N ALA A 638 -5.23 11.71 -86.44
CA ALA A 638 -6.24 11.98 -85.41
C ALA A 638 -6.61 13.47 -85.41
#